data_AF-A0A1G4HDP1-F1
#
_entry.id   AF-A0A1G4HDP1-F1
#
_cell.length_a   1.000
_cell.length_b   1.000
_cell.length_c   1.000
_cell.angle_alpha   90.00
_cell.angle_beta   90.00
_cell.angle_gamma   90.00
#
_symmetry.space_group_name_H-M   'P 1'
#
loop_
_entity.id
_entity.type
_entity.pdbx_description
1 polymer ?
#
loop_
_entity_poly.entity_id
_entity_poly.type
_entity_poly.pdbx_seq_one_letter_code
_entity_poly.pdbx_strand_id
1 'polypeptide(L)'
;MDIEEFIKAYPFLNNMVSAYNSFNDNVNSRERSAILSILDYIKSVGGYKNEDQVIYEKLIRNLWSLSNNIYKGKRDYCIFLNQWLYLIKKKYKIIDYPIDIFYGVAMSRLSSDGRTNICPFYIYDNDYEKSTNIIKLQNFYNNIDTIAKTLMNESIPQGKDSHYCYAQRYANECVNIYKNMYDKFCSDKKDEKVENKNTCFELNTFYKSYTQFLFIKEDIKNKIPNLASGEIEKHFGCPYNKPAPGPELIQESGQELGMGAESGPRHGSVSVGAEKQNNPTKFNSTAVVGTMAGIPPFLVLIYKFTPVGTLFRSKNKKGINAFNHLDEEIENELFYGRHGNATTNFSPERYNVAYGPV
;
A
#
# COMPACT_ATOMS: atom_id res chain seq x y z
N MET A 1 -3.29 -5.11 -9.39
CA MET A 1 -3.79 -5.30 -8.03
C MET A 1 -4.93 -4.34 -7.75
N ASP A 2 -6.15 -4.85 -7.88
CA ASP A 2 -7.35 -4.18 -7.35
C ASP A 2 -7.67 -4.66 -5.93
N ILE A 3 -8.77 -4.17 -5.34
CA ILE A 3 -9.15 -4.52 -3.96
C ILE A 3 -9.39 -6.02 -3.78
N GLU A 4 -10.04 -6.67 -4.74
CA GLU A 4 -10.34 -8.10 -4.64
C GLU A 4 -9.07 -8.93 -4.75
N GLU A 5 -8.13 -8.53 -5.61
CA GLU A 5 -6.80 -9.13 -5.71
C GLU A 5 -6.01 -8.96 -4.41
N PHE A 6 -6.05 -7.79 -3.75
CA PHE A 6 -5.42 -7.58 -2.44
C PHE A 6 -5.99 -8.50 -1.35
N ILE A 7 -7.32 -8.61 -1.27
CA ILE A 7 -8.00 -9.46 -0.28
C ILE A 7 -7.63 -10.93 -0.49
N LYS A 8 -7.61 -11.40 -1.75
CA LYS A 8 -7.26 -12.78 -2.10
C LYS A 8 -5.79 -13.09 -1.86
N ALA A 9 -4.90 -12.15 -2.15
CA ALA A 9 -3.45 -12.34 -2.00
C ALA A 9 -3.01 -12.32 -0.52
N TYR A 10 -3.67 -11.52 0.32
CA TYR A 10 -3.27 -11.30 1.71
C TYR A 10 -4.43 -11.48 2.70
N PRO A 11 -5.10 -12.66 2.71
CA PRO A 11 -6.31 -12.88 3.49
C PRO A 11 -6.07 -12.86 5.01
N PHE A 12 -4.82 -12.98 5.45
CA PHE A 12 -4.43 -12.97 6.87
C PHE A 12 -4.33 -11.56 7.46
N LEU A 13 -4.32 -10.51 6.63
CA LEU A 13 -4.26 -9.11 7.08
C LEU A 13 -5.66 -8.62 7.50
N ASN A 14 -6.16 -9.16 8.61
CA ASN A 14 -7.56 -9.02 9.03
C ASN A 14 -8.06 -7.58 9.08
N ASN A 15 -7.25 -6.60 9.52
CA ASN A 15 -7.69 -5.20 9.60
C ASN A 15 -7.90 -4.62 8.20
N MET A 16 -6.95 -4.83 7.29
CA MET A 16 -7.07 -4.39 5.89
C MET A 16 -8.25 -5.05 5.19
N VAL A 17 -8.38 -6.38 5.30
CA VAL A 17 -9.46 -7.14 4.67
C VAL A 17 -10.83 -6.68 5.18
N SER A 18 -10.98 -6.50 6.48
CA SER A 18 -12.22 -6.02 7.10
C SER A 18 -12.56 -4.60 6.65
N ALA A 19 -11.57 -3.71 6.59
CA ALA A 19 -11.76 -2.34 6.13
C ALA A 19 -12.21 -2.28 4.67
N TYR A 20 -11.51 -2.98 3.77
CA TYR A 20 -11.86 -3.02 2.35
C TYR A 20 -13.23 -3.61 2.08
N ASN A 21 -13.60 -4.70 2.76
CA ASN A 21 -14.94 -5.26 2.66
C ASN A 21 -15.99 -4.24 3.10
N SER A 22 -15.81 -3.63 4.29
CA SER A 22 -16.74 -2.63 4.80
C SER A 22 -16.88 -1.43 3.86
N PHE A 23 -15.77 -0.94 3.30
CA PHE A 23 -15.78 0.18 2.36
C PHE A 23 -16.46 -0.13 1.04
N ASN A 24 -16.44 -1.41 0.62
CA ASN A 24 -17.11 -1.89 -0.58
C ASN A 24 -18.59 -2.23 -0.38
N ASP A 25 -19.07 -2.36 0.85
CA ASP A 25 -20.48 -2.66 1.12
C ASP A 25 -21.44 -1.66 0.48
N ASN A 26 -22.64 -2.14 0.18
CA ASN A 26 -23.72 -1.29 -0.31
C ASN A 26 -24.21 -0.35 0.78
N VAL A 27 -24.47 0.90 0.40
CA VAL A 27 -25.02 1.91 1.31
C VAL A 27 -26.48 1.60 1.60
N ASN A 28 -26.79 1.30 2.86
CA ASN A 28 -28.16 0.97 3.30
C ASN A 28 -29.04 2.23 3.45
N SER A 29 -30.33 2.04 3.72
CA SER A 29 -31.30 3.16 3.80
C SER A 29 -30.95 4.16 4.90
N ARG A 30 -30.53 3.70 6.09
CA ARG A 30 -30.14 4.56 7.21
C ARG A 30 -28.89 5.36 6.87
N GLU A 31 -27.88 4.71 6.33
CA GLU A 31 -26.63 5.35 5.90
C GLU A 31 -26.90 6.39 4.81
N ARG A 32 -27.71 6.05 3.80
CA ARG A 32 -28.08 6.95 2.72
C ARG A 32 -28.78 8.21 3.24
N SER A 33 -29.72 8.06 4.18
CA SER A 33 -30.35 9.20 4.84
C SER A 33 -29.34 10.06 5.61
N ALA A 34 -28.34 9.44 6.24
CA ALA A 34 -27.33 10.14 7.03
C ALA A 34 -26.32 10.94 6.19
N ILE A 35 -26.13 10.57 4.92
CA ILE A 35 -25.19 11.25 4.00
C ILE A 35 -25.89 12.14 2.96
N LEU A 36 -27.23 12.15 2.92
CA LEU A 36 -28.01 12.76 1.84
C LEU A 36 -27.69 14.24 1.63
N SER A 37 -27.59 15.02 2.71
CA SER A 37 -27.26 16.45 2.65
C SER A 37 -25.87 16.72 2.04
N ILE A 38 -24.89 15.85 2.33
CA ILE A 38 -23.54 15.95 1.79
C ILE A 38 -23.52 15.53 0.32
N LEU A 39 -24.25 14.47 -0.02
CA LEU A 39 -24.39 13.98 -1.39
C LEU A 39 -25.04 15.04 -2.30
N ASP A 40 -26.12 15.67 -1.85
CA ASP A 40 -26.81 16.72 -2.61
C ASP A 40 -25.93 17.96 -2.80
N TYR A 41 -25.09 18.28 -1.82
CA TYR A 41 -24.08 19.33 -2.00
C TYR A 41 -23.02 18.91 -3.02
N ILE A 42 -22.51 17.68 -2.97
CA ILE A 42 -21.52 17.16 -3.93
C ILE A 42 -22.05 17.20 -5.37
N LYS A 43 -23.35 16.94 -5.60
CA LYS A 43 -23.97 17.08 -6.93
C LYS A 43 -23.87 18.49 -7.50
N SER A 44 -23.79 19.51 -6.64
CA SER A 44 -23.62 20.91 -7.06
C SER A 44 -22.17 21.31 -7.35
N VAL A 45 -21.20 20.45 -7.01
CA VAL A 45 -19.77 20.71 -7.22
C VAL A 45 -19.38 20.34 -8.65
N GLY A 46 -18.62 21.22 -9.31
CA GLY A 46 -18.13 20.99 -10.67
C GLY A 46 -17.32 19.70 -10.78
N GLY A 47 -17.53 18.96 -11.88
CA GLY A 47 -16.89 17.67 -12.12
C GLY A 47 -17.67 16.46 -11.59
N TYR A 48 -18.84 16.68 -10.97
CA TYR A 48 -19.72 15.58 -10.58
C TYR A 48 -20.22 14.82 -11.80
N LYS A 49 -20.28 13.48 -11.69
CA LYS A 49 -20.75 12.59 -12.75
C LYS A 49 -21.78 11.62 -12.20
N ASN A 50 -22.98 11.60 -12.79
CA ASN A 50 -24.06 10.71 -12.34
C ASN A 50 -23.67 9.22 -12.41
N GLU A 51 -22.86 8.83 -13.40
CA GLU A 51 -22.36 7.46 -13.54
C GLU A 51 -21.51 6.98 -12.36
N ASP A 52 -20.87 7.90 -11.63
CA ASP A 52 -20.03 7.61 -10.46
C ASP A 52 -20.79 7.76 -9.13
N GLN A 53 -22.13 7.93 -9.15
CA GLN A 53 -22.96 8.14 -7.95
C GLN A 53 -22.66 7.13 -6.83
N VAL A 54 -22.52 5.85 -7.20
CA VAL A 54 -22.26 4.76 -6.24
C VAL A 54 -20.92 4.96 -5.52
N ILE A 55 -19.90 5.48 -6.21
CA ILE A 55 -18.58 5.75 -5.62
C ILE A 55 -18.66 6.92 -4.65
N TYR A 56 -19.37 7.99 -5.00
CA TYR A 56 -19.61 9.12 -4.11
C TYR A 56 -20.37 8.69 -2.85
N GLU A 57 -21.46 7.93 -3.01
CA GLU A 57 -22.24 7.40 -1.88
C GLU A 57 -21.35 6.59 -0.93
N LYS A 58 -20.55 5.66 -1.47
CA LYS A 58 -19.63 4.85 -0.66
C LYS A 58 -18.57 5.69 0.03
N LEU A 59 -17.94 6.64 -0.67
CA LEU A 59 -16.92 7.52 -0.08
C LEU A 59 -17.48 8.33 1.08
N ILE A 60 -18.61 9.02 0.89
CA ILE A 60 -19.22 9.86 1.92
C ILE A 60 -19.66 8.99 3.09
N ARG A 61 -20.25 7.81 2.84
CA ARG A 61 -20.60 6.84 3.88
C ARG A 61 -19.37 6.41 4.67
N ASN A 62 -18.27 6.06 4.00
CA ASN A 62 -17.04 5.62 4.68
C ASN A 62 -16.46 6.73 5.56
N LEU A 63 -16.39 7.98 5.05
CA LEU A 63 -15.96 9.14 5.81
C LEU A 63 -16.89 9.44 7.00
N TRP A 64 -18.20 9.32 6.80
CA TRP A 64 -19.20 9.48 7.85
C TRP A 64 -19.02 8.43 8.95
N SER A 65 -18.84 7.16 8.58
CA SER A 65 -18.61 6.05 9.54
C SER A 65 -17.33 6.26 10.33
N LEU A 66 -16.26 6.71 9.67
CA LEU A 66 -15.01 7.08 10.32
C LEU A 66 -15.22 8.25 11.27
N SER A 67 -15.90 9.32 10.85
CA SER A 67 -16.17 10.51 11.69
C SER A 67 -16.92 10.17 12.98
N ASN A 68 -17.80 9.17 12.95
CA ASN A 68 -18.59 8.70 14.10
C ASN A 68 -17.87 7.64 14.94
N ASN A 69 -16.58 7.36 14.69
CA ASN A 69 -15.79 6.37 15.43
C ASN A 69 -16.43 4.98 15.48
N ILE A 70 -17.11 4.59 14.39
CA ILE A 70 -17.70 3.25 14.28
C ILE A 70 -16.60 2.17 14.24
N TYR A 71 -15.39 2.53 13.79
CA TYR A 71 -14.24 1.64 13.69
C TYR A 71 -13.28 1.81 14.88
N LYS A 72 -12.82 0.70 15.47
CA LYS A 72 -11.67 0.67 16.40
C LYS A 72 -10.37 0.88 15.59
N GLY A 73 -9.40 1.65 16.09
CA GLY A 73 -8.13 1.87 15.39
C GLY A 73 -8.26 2.82 14.20
N LYS A 74 -8.71 4.05 14.47
CA LYS A 74 -9.13 5.02 13.44
C LYS A 74 -8.05 5.35 12.40
N ARG A 75 -6.79 5.46 12.83
CA ARG A 75 -5.67 5.87 11.99
C ARG A 75 -5.47 4.91 10.82
N ASP A 76 -5.46 3.61 11.11
CA ASP A 76 -5.27 2.54 10.12
C ASP A 76 -6.41 2.54 9.10
N TYR A 77 -7.66 2.73 9.55
CA TYR A 77 -8.80 2.80 8.66
C TYR A 77 -8.79 4.03 7.74
N CYS A 78 -8.26 5.18 8.19
CA CYS A 78 -8.08 6.32 7.29
C CYS A 78 -7.04 5.98 6.20
N ILE A 79 -5.96 5.26 6.53
CA ILE A 79 -4.99 4.79 5.54
C ILE A 79 -5.67 3.82 4.57
N PHE A 80 -6.37 2.79 5.06
CA PHE A 80 -7.10 1.85 4.21
C PHE A 80 -8.16 2.54 3.34
N LEU A 81 -8.82 3.60 3.80
CA LEU A 81 -9.77 4.36 2.98
C LEU A 81 -9.08 5.08 1.82
N ASN A 82 -7.92 5.69 2.07
CA ASN A 82 -7.13 6.33 1.01
C ASN A 82 -6.65 5.30 -0.02
N GLN A 83 -6.18 4.13 0.44
CA GLN A 83 -5.80 3.02 -0.43
C GLN A 83 -6.98 2.54 -1.28
N TRP A 84 -8.14 2.33 -0.63
CA TRP A 84 -9.39 1.95 -1.30
C TRP A 84 -9.75 2.93 -2.41
N LEU A 85 -9.71 4.23 -2.11
CA LEU A 85 -10.06 5.28 -3.05
C LEU A 85 -9.12 5.30 -4.26
N TYR A 86 -7.82 5.14 -4.04
CA TYR A 86 -6.83 5.04 -5.11
C TYR A 86 -7.08 3.82 -6.02
N LEU A 87 -7.31 2.65 -5.43
CA LEU A 87 -7.52 1.40 -6.16
C LEU A 87 -8.83 1.43 -6.96
N ILE A 88 -9.89 2.00 -6.41
CA ILE A 88 -11.17 2.22 -7.10
C ILE A 88 -10.99 3.19 -8.27
N LYS A 89 -10.31 4.33 -8.06
CA LYS A 89 -10.03 5.30 -9.14
C LYS A 89 -9.30 4.64 -10.30
N LYS A 90 -8.34 3.75 -10.03
CA LYS A 90 -7.60 3.02 -11.06
C LYS A 90 -8.47 1.95 -11.74
N LYS A 91 -9.23 1.14 -10.97
CA LYS A 91 -10.12 0.09 -11.51
C LYS A 91 -11.12 0.64 -12.53
N TYR A 92 -11.72 1.79 -12.23
CA TYR A 92 -12.71 2.43 -13.10
C TYR A 92 -12.10 3.45 -14.08
N LYS A 93 -10.76 3.54 -14.16
CA LYS A 93 -10.03 4.48 -15.04
C LYS A 93 -10.56 5.92 -14.96
N ILE A 94 -10.81 6.39 -13.74
CA ILE A 94 -11.39 7.72 -13.53
C ILE A 94 -10.29 8.78 -13.60
N ILE A 95 -9.93 9.16 -14.84
CA ILE A 95 -8.76 10.01 -15.15
C ILE A 95 -9.04 11.50 -14.85
N ASP A 96 -10.28 11.97 -15.03
CA ASP A 96 -10.68 13.38 -14.86
C ASP A 96 -11.58 13.64 -13.64
N TYR A 97 -11.44 12.80 -12.62
CA TYR A 97 -12.34 12.79 -11.47
C TYR A 97 -11.70 13.51 -10.29
N PRO A 98 -12.26 14.68 -9.87
CA PRO A 98 -11.68 15.52 -8.83
C PRO A 98 -12.01 14.95 -7.44
N ILE A 99 -11.57 13.71 -7.20
CA ILE A 99 -11.88 12.97 -5.97
C ILE A 99 -11.32 13.62 -4.73
N ASP A 100 -10.20 14.30 -4.86
CA ASP A 100 -9.59 15.15 -3.87
C ASP A 100 -10.52 16.31 -3.47
N ILE A 101 -11.17 16.95 -4.45
CA ILE A 101 -12.17 17.98 -4.21
C ILE A 101 -13.36 17.39 -3.46
N PHE A 102 -13.91 16.26 -3.93
CA PHE A 102 -15.06 15.64 -3.29
C PHE A 102 -14.75 15.12 -1.89
N TYR A 103 -13.57 14.56 -1.68
CA TYR A 103 -13.08 14.16 -0.36
C TYR A 103 -13.02 15.37 0.57
N GLY A 104 -12.40 16.46 0.13
CA GLY A 104 -12.31 17.69 0.92
C GLY A 104 -13.67 18.30 1.25
N VAL A 105 -14.59 18.30 0.29
CA VAL A 105 -15.97 18.76 0.48
C VAL A 105 -16.72 17.90 1.50
N ALA A 106 -16.68 16.57 1.36
CA ALA A 106 -17.31 15.65 2.29
C ALA A 106 -16.74 15.85 3.70
N MET A 107 -15.41 15.94 3.81
CA MET A 107 -14.72 16.12 5.09
C MET A 107 -15.08 17.44 5.76
N SER A 108 -15.12 18.55 5.00
CA SER A 108 -15.50 19.86 5.52
C SER A 108 -16.92 19.88 6.06
N ARG A 109 -17.87 19.19 5.41
CA ARG A 109 -19.26 19.12 5.86
C ARG A 109 -19.41 18.25 7.11
N LEU A 110 -18.69 17.13 7.18
CA LEU A 110 -18.68 16.30 8.38
C LEU A 110 -18.08 17.05 9.59
N SER A 111 -17.07 17.89 9.36
CA SER A 111 -16.44 18.70 10.41
C SER A 111 -17.31 19.87 10.90
N SER A 112 -18.13 20.48 10.02
CA SER A 112 -19.04 21.56 10.43
C SER A 112 -20.15 21.09 11.40
N ASP A 113 -20.41 19.78 11.45
CA ASP A 113 -21.38 19.18 12.38
C ASP A 113 -20.79 18.89 13.77
N GLY A 114 -19.66 19.53 14.13
CA GLY A 114 -18.98 19.35 15.41
C GLY A 114 -18.24 18.01 15.55
N ARG A 115 -18.14 17.22 14.47
CA ARG A 115 -17.41 15.95 14.47
C ARG A 115 -15.93 16.20 14.25
N THR A 116 -15.16 16.24 15.33
CA THR A 116 -13.70 16.26 15.27
C THR A 116 -13.20 14.87 14.96
N ASN A 117 -12.93 14.58 13.67
CA ASN A 117 -12.02 13.49 13.37
C ASN A 117 -11.49 13.46 11.94
N ILE A 118 -10.19 13.67 11.84
CA ILE A 118 -9.45 14.12 10.67
C ILE A 118 -8.86 12.88 9.99
N CYS A 119 -9.59 12.24 9.06
CA CYS A 119 -8.92 11.33 8.13
C CYS A 119 -8.22 12.19 7.09
N PRO A 120 -6.88 12.33 7.13
CA PRO A 120 -6.19 13.15 6.17
C PRO A 120 -6.24 12.45 4.81
N PHE A 121 -6.45 13.24 3.77
CA PHE A 121 -6.38 12.72 2.42
C PHE A 121 -4.91 12.44 2.06
N TYR A 122 -4.63 11.23 1.59
CA TYR A 122 -3.31 10.82 1.12
C TYR A 122 -3.32 10.71 -0.40
N ILE A 123 -2.39 11.43 -1.04
CA ILE A 123 -2.25 11.44 -2.50
C ILE A 123 -1.14 10.46 -2.89
N TYR A 124 -1.53 9.38 -3.55
CA TYR A 124 -0.61 8.42 -4.15
C TYR A 124 -0.03 8.96 -5.47
N ASP A 125 1.15 8.45 -5.84
CA ASP A 125 1.80 8.77 -7.11
C ASP A 125 0.96 8.26 -8.30
N ASN A 126 1.06 8.95 -9.43
CA ASN A 126 0.42 8.53 -10.67
C ASN A 126 1.02 7.22 -11.21
N ASP A 127 2.30 6.96 -10.94
CA ASP A 127 2.98 5.69 -11.18
C ASP A 127 2.28 4.57 -10.39
N TYR A 128 1.61 3.70 -11.14
CA TYR A 128 0.78 2.66 -10.56
C TYR A 128 1.59 1.60 -9.83
N GLU A 129 2.77 1.24 -10.34
CA GLU A 129 3.64 0.25 -9.72
C GLU A 129 4.20 0.80 -8.41
N LYS A 130 4.72 2.03 -8.45
CA LYS A 130 5.23 2.74 -7.27
C LYS A 130 4.19 2.82 -6.17
N SER A 131 2.97 3.26 -6.49
CA SER A 131 1.89 3.40 -5.53
C SER A 131 1.38 2.06 -5.00
N THR A 132 1.29 1.02 -5.85
CA THR A 132 0.89 -0.32 -5.40
C THR A 132 1.92 -0.90 -4.43
N ASN A 133 3.22 -0.66 -4.67
CA ASN A 133 4.28 -1.07 -3.77
C ASN A 133 4.22 -0.31 -2.43
N ILE A 134 3.97 1.00 -2.43
CA ILE A 134 3.71 1.74 -1.20
C ILE A 134 2.51 1.15 -0.45
N ILE A 135 1.38 0.89 -1.12
CA ILE A 135 0.19 0.27 -0.48
C ILE A 135 0.54 -1.06 0.19
N LYS A 136 1.38 -1.90 -0.42
CA LYS A 136 1.86 -3.14 0.21
C LYS A 136 2.67 -2.87 1.47
N LEU A 137 3.60 -1.92 1.45
CA LEU A 137 4.37 -1.56 2.65
C LEU A 137 3.51 -0.95 3.75
N GLN A 138 2.54 -0.11 3.39
CA GLN A 138 1.56 0.45 4.31
C GLN A 138 0.70 -0.63 4.96
N ASN A 139 0.23 -1.59 4.18
CA ASN A 139 -0.51 -2.73 4.72
C ASN A 139 0.34 -3.58 5.66
N PHE A 140 1.65 -3.68 5.41
CA PHE A 140 2.57 -4.36 6.32
C PHE A 140 2.64 -3.67 7.67
N TYR A 141 3.00 -2.39 7.73
CA TYR A 141 3.21 -1.73 9.03
C TYR A 141 1.89 -1.47 9.79
N ASN A 142 0.76 -1.27 9.11
CA ASN A 142 -0.56 -1.10 9.77
C ASN A 142 -1.18 -2.44 10.24
N ASN A 143 -0.62 -3.58 9.83
CA ASN A 143 -1.04 -4.90 10.31
C ASN A 143 0.10 -5.62 11.04
N ILE A 144 1.10 -4.87 11.53
CA ILE A 144 2.34 -5.46 12.03
C ILE A 144 2.14 -6.36 13.26
N ASP A 145 1.16 -6.04 14.10
CA ASP A 145 0.78 -6.89 15.24
C ASP A 145 0.21 -8.24 14.79
N THR A 146 -0.64 -8.24 13.76
CA THR A 146 -1.19 -9.46 13.17
C THR A 146 -0.07 -10.29 12.56
N ILE A 147 0.82 -9.66 11.78
CA ILE A 147 2.00 -10.30 11.19
C ILE A 147 2.88 -10.90 12.30
N ALA A 148 3.18 -10.14 13.36
CA ALA A 148 4.02 -10.61 14.46
C ALA A 148 3.41 -11.82 15.17
N LYS A 149 2.12 -11.75 15.54
CA LYS A 149 1.39 -12.85 16.18
C LYS A 149 1.38 -14.09 15.30
N THR A 150 1.08 -13.93 14.01
CA THR A 150 1.07 -15.02 13.04
C THR A 150 2.45 -15.67 12.90
N LEU A 151 3.53 -14.89 12.86
CA LEU A 151 4.90 -15.41 12.75
C LEU A 151 5.43 -16.03 14.06
N MET A 152 4.98 -15.57 15.23
CA MET A 152 5.36 -16.13 16.54
C MET A 152 4.80 -17.53 16.76
N ASN A 153 3.55 -17.76 16.38
CA ASN A 153 2.76 -18.91 16.84
C ASN A 153 3.20 -20.28 16.29
N GLU A 154 4.04 -20.33 15.24
CA GLU A 154 4.24 -21.60 14.52
C GLU A 154 5.73 -21.91 14.30
N SER A 155 6.17 -23.02 14.92
CA SER A 155 7.53 -23.60 14.84
C SER A 155 7.56 -24.93 14.09
N ILE A 156 6.40 -25.46 13.71
CA ILE A 156 6.23 -26.73 12.99
C ILE A 156 6.04 -26.42 11.51
N PRO A 157 6.50 -27.28 10.58
CA PRO A 157 6.18 -27.15 9.16
C PRO A 157 4.68 -26.98 8.90
N GLN A 158 4.33 -25.99 8.09
CA GLN A 158 2.96 -25.61 7.79
C GLN A 158 2.60 -25.90 6.33
N GLY A 159 1.29 -26.05 6.09
CA GLY A 159 0.77 -26.09 4.72
C GLY A 159 1.08 -24.78 3.98
N LYS A 160 1.25 -24.87 2.65
CA LYS A 160 1.55 -23.72 1.79
C LYS A 160 0.57 -22.55 1.96
N ASP A 161 -0.69 -22.86 2.25
CA ASP A 161 -1.79 -21.91 2.35
C ASP A 161 -2.12 -21.55 3.81
N SER A 162 -1.22 -21.86 4.76
CA SER A 162 -1.37 -21.41 6.15
C SER A 162 -1.18 -19.90 6.26
N HIS A 163 -1.83 -19.28 7.25
CA HIS A 163 -1.62 -17.86 7.56
C HIS A 163 -0.15 -17.55 7.87
N TYR A 164 0.56 -18.48 8.51
CA TYR A 164 2.00 -18.37 8.76
C TYR A 164 2.81 -18.26 7.46
N CYS A 165 2.58 -19.15 6.49
CA CYS A 165 3.30 -19.11 5.22
C CYS A 165 2.92 -17.90 4.37
N TYR A 166 1.67 -17.42 4.46
CA TYR A 166 1.31 -16.13 3.88
C TYR A 166 2.08 -14.96 4.51
N ALA A 167 2.17 -14.90 5.85
CA ALA A 167 2.89 -13.85 6.55
C ALA A 167 4.38 -13.84 6.22
N GLN A 168 5.02 -15.02 6.17
CA GLN A 168 6.44 -15.14 5.82
C GLN A 168 6.70 -14.71 4.37
N ARG A 169 5.89 -15.19 3.41
CA ARG A 169 6.00 -14.76 2.00
C ARG A 169 5.79 -13.26 1.85
N TYR A 170 4.82 -12.69 2.56
CA TYR A 170 4.56 -11.26 2.51
C TYR A 170 5.70 -10.44 3.11
N ALA A 171 6.35 -10.92 4.17
CA ALA A 171 7.55 -10.29 4.72
C ALA A 171 8.72 -10.31 3.72
N ASN A 172 8.95 -11.44 3.04
CA ASN A 172 9.94 -11.55 1.95
C ASN A 172 9.63 -10.56 0.81
N GLU A 173 8.37 -10.54 0.36
CA GLU A 173 7.92 -9.63 -0.69
C GLU A 173 8.16 -8.15 -0.31
N CYS A 174 7.81 -7.76 0.93
CA CYS A 174 8.01 -6.39 1.41
C CYS A 174 9.49 -6.02 1.54
N VAL A 175 10.36 -6.95 1.96
CA VAL A 175 11.82 -6.73 1.97
C VAL A 175 12.35 -6.47 0.57
N ASN A 176 11.92 -7.27 -0.42
CA ASN A 176 12.32 -7.07 -1.82
C ASN A 176 11.82 -5.73 -2.36
N ILE A 177 10.55 -5.39 -2.12
CA ILE A 177 9.97 -4.09 -2.50
C ILE A 177 10.78 -2.95 -1.88
N TYR A 178 11.04 -3.00 -0.57
CA TYR A 178 11.79 -1.96 0.13
C TYR A 178 13.18 -1.77 -0.48
N LYS A 179 13.96 -2.84 -0.65
CA LYS A 179 15.33 -2.75 -1.19
C LYS A 179 15.34 -2.13 -2.59
N ASN A 180 14.46 -2.59 -3.48
CA ASN A 180 14.36 -2.07 -4.85
C ASN A 180 13.92 -0.60 -4.88
N MET A 181 12.92 -0.24 -4.08
CA MET A 181 12.43 1.14 -4.03
C MET A 181 13.43 2.09 -3.35
N TYR A 182 14.13 1.62 -2.31
CA TYR A 182 15.13 2.43 -1.62
C TYR A 182 16.28 2.79 -2.55
N ASP A 183 16.80 1.81 -3.30
CA ASP A 183 17.84 2.08 -4.29
C ASP A 183 17.36 3.00 -5.43
N LYS A 184 16.12 2.82 -5.88
CA LYS A 184 15.58 3.63 -6.97
C LYS A 184 15.30 5.08 -6.56
N PHE A 185 14.84 5.32 -5.33
CA PHE A 185 14.26 6.61 -4.94
C PHE A 185 14.98 7.33 -3.78
N CYS A 186 15.75 6.63 -2.95
CA CYS A 186 16.24 7.18 -1.68
C CYS A 186 17.75 7.05 -1.47
N SER A 187 18.45 6.18 -2.22
CA SER A 187 19.91 6.12 -2.20
C SER A 187 20.54 7.29 -2.98
N ASP A 188 21.86 7.49 -2.84
CA ASP A 188 22.65 8.43 -3.66
C ASP A 188 22.11 9.87 -3.68
N LYS A 189 21.67 10.39 -2.52
CA LYS A 189 21.05 11.72 -2.38
C LYS A 189 19.73 11.90 -3.15
N LYS A 190 19.13 10.81 -3.66
CA LYS A 190 17.82 10.87 -4.35
C LYS A 190 16.70 11.23 -3.39
N ASP A 191 16.88 11.02 -2.09
CA ASP A 191 16.01 11.44 -1.00
C ASP A 191 15.90 12.97 -0.84
N GLU A 192 16.92 13.71 -1.28
CA GLU A 192 16.90 15.19 -1.29
C GLU A 192 15.89 15.74 -2.33
N LYS A 193 15.54 14.94 -3.35
CA LYS A 193 14.58 15.34 -4.38
C LYS A 193 13.17 15.43 -3.79
N VAL A 194 12.51 16.57 -4.01
CA VAL A 194 11.15 16.84 -3.51
C VAL A 194 10.15 15.74 -3.91
N GLU A 195 10.22 15.24 -5.14
CA GLU A 195 9.34 14.18 -5.66
C GLU A 195 9.52 12.82 -4.96
N ASN A 196 10.66 12.58 -4.31
CA ASN A 196 10.98 11.33 -3.63
C ASN A 196 10.69 11.38 -2.13
N LYS A 197 10.54 12.57 -1.53
CA LYS A 197 10.36 12.74 -0.08
C LYS A 197 9.27 11.86 0.51
N ASN A 198 8.09 11.84 -0.12
CA ASN A 198 6.98 11.01 0.35
C ASN A 198 7.31 9.52 0.25
N THR A 199 7.92 9.08 -0.85
CA THR A 199 8.34 7.69 -1.01
C THR A 199 9.35 7.28 0.06
N CYS A 200 10.39 8.10 0.28
CA CYS A 200 11.39 7.83 1.29
C CYS A 200 10.83 7.85 2.71
N PHE A 201 9.83 8.70 2.98
CA PHE A 201 9.09 8.69 4.25
C PHE A 201 8.37 7.35 4.49
N GLU A 202 7.65 6.82 3.51
CA GLU A 202 6.98 5.52 3.61
C GLU A 202 7.98 4.37 3.77
N LEU A 203 9.09 4.39 3.00
CA LEU A 203 10.15 3.38 3.12
C LEU A 203 10.82 3.43 4.49
N ASN A 204 11.05 4.62 5.04
CA ASN A 204 11.61 4.78 6.38
C ASN A 204 10.64 4.30 7.47
N THR A 205 9.35 4.56 7.31
CA THR A 205 8.30 4.03 8.21
C THR A 205 8.34 2.51 8.20
N PHE A 206 8.34 1.89 7.01
CA PHE A 206 8.50 0.44 6.89
C PHE A 206 9.79 -0.06 7.52
N TYR A 207 10.93 0.59 7.27
CA TYR A 207 12.23 0.22 7.84
C TYR A 207 12.19 0.22 9.38
N LYS A 208 11.68 1.31 9.99
CA LYS A 208 11.53 1.41 11.45
C LYS A 208 10.64 0.30 11.98
N SER A 209 9.43 0.14 11.43
CA SER A 209 8.49 -0.91 11.87
C SER A 209 9.08 -2.32 11.71
N TYR A 210 9.77 -2.59 10.61
CA TYR A 210 10.40 -3.90 10.36
C TYR A 210 11.57 -4.16 11.33
N THR A 211 12.54 -3.26 11.37
CA THR A 211 13.81 -3.50 12.09
C THR A 211 13.67 -3.29 13.59
N GLN A 212 12.89 -2.30 14.04
CA GLN A 212 12.82 -1.90 15.45
C GLN A 212 11.66 -2.55 16.20
N PHE A 213 10.65 -3.06 15.50
CA PHE A 213 9.53 -3.76 16.15
C PHE A 213 9.49 -5.25 15.80
N LEU A 214 9.46 -5.61 14.51
CA LEU A 214 9.23 -6.99 14.11
C LEU A 214 10.49 -7.86 14.25
N PHE A 215 11.62 -7.40 13.73
CA PHE A 215 12.85 -8.18 13.62
C PHE A 215 13.58 -8.37 14.96
N ILE A 216 13.37 -7.48 15.94
CA ILE A 216 13.92 -7.64 17.29
C ILE A 216 13.27 -8.78 18.10
N LYS A 217 12.15 -9.33 17.63
CA LYS A 217 11.46 -10.44 18.30
C LYS A 217 12.23 -11.74 18.03
N GLU A 218 12.80 -12.32 19.08
CA GLU A 218 13.61 -13.55 19.02
C GLU A 218 12.94 -14.70 18.27
N ASP A 219 11.63 -14.88 18.49
CA ASP A 219 10.83 -15.91 17.81
C ASP A 219 10.65 -15.68 16.30
N ILE A 220 10.98 -14.48 15.80
CA ILE A 220 10.73 -14.04 14.41
C ILE A 220 12.03 -13.82 13.64
N LYS A 221 13.12 -13.36 14.26
CA LYS A 221 14.37 -12.98 13.57
C LYS A 221 14.92 -14.07 12.64
N ASN A 222 14.69 -15.34 12.99
CA ASN A 222 15.12 -16.50 12.21
C ASN A 222 14.11 -16.97 11.15
N LYS A 223 12.96 -16.31 11.04
CA LYS A 223 11.84 -16.68 10.15
C LYS A 223 11.67 -15.71 8.97
N ILE A 224 12.23 -14.50 9.08
CA ILE A 224 12.17 -13.46 8.05
C ILE A 224 13.59 -12.94 7.71
N PRO A 225 13.78 -12.31 6.54
CA PRO A 225 15.08 -11.78 6.12
C PRO A 225 15.57 -10.64 7.02
N ASN A 226 16.89 -10.42 7.07
CA ASN A 226 17.45 -9.21 7.66
C ASN A 226 17.56 -8.12 6.59
N LEU A 227 16.98 -6.94 6.82
CA LEU A 227 17.09 -5.81 5.90
C LEU A 227 18.54 -5.36 5.66
N ALA A 228 19.42 -5.53 6.65
CA ALA A 228 20.84 -5.18 6.55
C ALA A 228 21.70 -6.24 5.84
N SER A 229 21.18 -7.45 5.61
CA SER A 229 21.91 -8.50 4.89
C SER A 229 21.58 -8.49 3.39
N GLY A 230 22.38 -9.18 2.58
CA GLY A 230 22.06 -9.43 1.17
C GLY A 230 20.89 -10.41 0.95
N GLU A 231 20.44 -11.11 2.00
CA GLU A 231 19.33 -12.07 1.93
C GLU A 231 18.00 -11.33 1.68
N ILE A 232 17.27 -11.72 0.65
CA ILE A 232 15.98 -11.11 0.27
C ILE A 232 14.78 -12.01 0.59
N GLU A 233 15.01 -13.30 0.77
CA GLU A 233 13.97 -14.29 1.05
C GLU A 233 14.44 -15.24 2.13
N LYS A 234 13.53 -15.61 3.02
CA LYS A 234 13.74 -16.65 4.02
C LYS A 234 12.59 -17.64 4.00
N HIS A 235 12.92 -18.92 4.06
CA HIS A 235 11.96 -20.00 4.14
C HIS A 235 12.17 -20.77 5.44
N PHE A 236 11.25 -20.63 6.37
CA PHE A 236 11.27 -21.32 7.64
C PHE A 236 9.94 -22.02 7.84
N GLY A 237 9.92 -23.34 7.94
CA GLY A 237 8.67 -24.08 8.18
C GLY A 237 7.63 -23.99 7.07
N CYS A 238 7.97 -23.52 5.87
CA CYS A 238 7.07 -23.42 4.73
C CYS A 238 7.62 -24.17 3.52
N PRO A 239 6.78 -24.91 2.78
CA PRO A 239 7.22 -25.61 1.57
C PRO A 239 7.65 -24.60 0.50
N TYR A 240 8.73 -24.94 -0.22
CA TYR A 240 9.22 -24.13 -1.33
C TYR A 240 8.23 -24.17 -2.50
N ASN A 241 7.99 -23.02 -3.12
CA ASN A 241 7.34 -22.98 -4.42
C ASN A 241 8.37 -23.40 -5.47
N LYS A 242 8.60 -24.71 -5.64
CA LYS A 242 9.16 -25.16 -6.93
C LYS A 242 8.08 -24.85 -7.96
N PRO A 243 8.36 -24.07 -9.03
CA PRO A 243 7.55 -24.16 -10.23
C PRO A 243 7.47 -25.66 -10.56
N ALA A 244 6.27 -26.19 -10.80
CA ALA A 244 6.16 -27.55 -11.29
C ALA A 244 7.14 -27.68 -12.47
N PRO A 245 7.97 -28.73 -12.54
CA PRO A 245 8.70 -29.01 -13.76
C PRO A 245 7.66 -28.97 -14.88
N GLY A 246 7.83 -28.04 -15.82
CA GLY A 246 7.10 -28.12 -17.09
C GLY A 246 7.34 -29.51 -17.66
N PRO A 247 6.37 -30.10 -18.38
CA PRO A 247 6.49 -31.47 -18.86
C PRO A 247 7.87 -31.66 -19.48
N GLU A 248 8.70 -32.49 -18.81
CA GLU A 248 9.95 -32.96 -19.37
C GLU A 248 9.57 -33.59 -20.71
N LEU A 249 10.04 -32.99 -21.80
CA LEU A 249 10.12 -33.70 -23.06
C LEU A 249 11.08 -34.85 -22.79
N ILE A 250 10.52 -36.01 -22.46
CA ILE A 250 11.25 -37.27 -22.42
C ILE A 250 11.79 -37.44 -23.83
N GLN A 251 13.05 -37.06 -23.99
CA GLN A 251 13.84 -37.46 -25.14
C GLN A 251 14.16 -38.93 -24.90
N GLU A 252 13.26 -39.81 -25.37
CA GLU A 252 13.48 -41.25 -25.39
C GLU A 252 14.77 -41.53 -26.16
N SER A 253 15.86 -41.75 -25.42
CA SER A 253 17.04 -42.40 -25.97
C SER A 253 16.69 -43.87 -26.16
N GLY A 254 16.38 -44.23 -27.40
CA GLY A 254 16.07 -45.59 -27.79
C GLY A 254 17.21 -46.55 -27.50
N GLN A 255 16.87 -47.70 -26.92
CA GLN A 255 17.74 -48.86 -26.88
C GLN A 255 16.86 -50.10 -27.02
N GLU A 256 16.79 -50.66 -28.23
CA GLU A 256 16.41 -52.05 -28.43
C GLU A 256 17.26 -52.68 -29.54
N LEU A 257 17.90 -53.78 -29.17
CA LEU A 257 18.71 -54.67 -30.00
C LEU A 257 17.78 -55.63 -30.76
N GLY A 258 18.05 -55.90 -32.04
CA GLY A 258 17.48 -57.09 -32.69
C GLY A 258 17.52 -57.18 -34.21
N MET A 259 18.67 -57.59 -34.76
CA MET A 259 18.87 -58.45 -35.94
C MET A 259 18.12 -58.22 -37.28
N GLY A 260 18.90 -57.95 -38.33
CA GLY A 260 19.01 -58.90 -39.45
C GLY A 260 18.44 -58.52 -40.83
N ALA A 261 19.36 -58.60 -41.83
CA ALA A 261 19.17 -58.91 -43.26
C ALA A 261 19.23 -57.77 -44.30
N GLU A 262 20.07 -58.05 -45.30
CA GLU A 262 20.50 -57.27 -46.46
C GLU A 262 19.38 -57.00 -47.49
N SER A 263 19.49 -55.90 -48.25
CA SER A 263 19.72 -55.92 -49.72
C SER A 263 19.30 -54.62 -50.44
N GLY A 264 20.21 -54.05 -51.23
CA GLY A 264 19.94 -53.45 -52.56
C GLY A 264 19.59 -51.94 -52.68
N PRO A 265 19.92 -51.28 -53.83
CA PRO A 265 20.33 -49.86 -53.84
C PRO A 265 19.57 -48.93 -54.83
N ARG A 266 19.96 -47.64 -54.81
CA ARG A 266 19.77 -46.54 -55.81
C ARG A 266 18.44 -45.74 -55.68
N HIS A 267 18.33 -44.44 -55.96
CA HIS A 267 19.04 -43.44 -56.77
C HIS A 267 18.87 -42.03 -56.12
N GLY A 268 19.89 -41.16 -56.11
CA GLY A 268 19.96 -39.87 -56.87
C GLY A 268 19.09 -38.74 -56.25
N SER A 269 19.54 -37.53 -55.89
CA SER A 269 20.60 -36.59 -56.34
C SER A 269 20.70 -35.47 -55.27
N VAL A 270 21.90 -35.03 -54.81
CA VAL A 270 22.66 -33.80 -55.18
C VAL A 270 21.77 -32.54 -55.27
N SER A 271 21.95 -31.40 -54.59
CA SER A 271 23.14 -30.64 -54.15
C SER A 271 22.75 -29.70 -52.97
N VAL A 272 23.54 -29.55 -51.90
CA VAL A 272 24.54 -28.45 -51.62
C VAL A 272 23.91 -27.04 -51.58
N GLY A 273 24.08 -26.18 -50.57
CA GLY A 273 24.89 -26.13 -49.35
C GLY A 273 24.25 -25.15 -48.34
N ALA A 274 24.46 -25.27 -47.02
CA ALA A 274 25.53 -24.60 -46.26
C ALA A 274 25.66 -23.09 -46.61
N GLU A 275 25.54 -22.11 -45.73
CA GLU A 275 25.96 -22.03 -44.32
C GLU A 275 25.49 -20.68 -43.70
N LYS A 276 25.47 -20.66 -42.36
CA LYS A 276 25.80 -19.55 -41.43
C LYS A 276 24.84 -18.36 -41.21
N GLN A 277 24.35 -18.36 -39.96
CA GLN A 277 24.47 -17.30 -38.94
C GLN A 277 24.62 -15.86 -39.42
N ASN A 278 23.62 -15.02 -39.10
CA ASN A 278 23.80 -13.61 -38.82
C ASN A 278 22.77 -13.16 -37.77
N ASN A 279 23.24 -12.72 -36.60
CA ASN A 279 22.47 -11.87 -35.68
C ASN A 279 22.19 -10.52 -36.37
N PRO A 280 21.04 -9.87 -36.10
CA PRO A 280 20.93 -8.43 -36.29
C PRO A 280 20.64 -7.67 -34.98
N THR A 281 21.65 -6.92 -34.56
CA THR A 281 21.66 -5.47 -34.29
C THR A 281 20.40 -4.74 -33.77
N LYS A 282 20.62 -4.04 -32.64
CA LYS A 282 20.26 -2.64 -32.31
C LYS A 282 18.92 -2.08 -32.81
N PHE A 283 18.00 -1.83 -31.87
CA PHE A 283 16.89 -0.91 -32.09
C PHE A 283 17.30 0.54 -31.78
N ASN A 284 17.27 1.37 -32.82
CA ASN A 284 17.34 2.83 -32.77
C ASN A 284 16.07 3.39 -32.11
N SER A 285 16.23 4.32 -31.17
CA SER A 285 15.15 5.18 -30.66
C SER A 285 14.89 6.31 -31.65
N THR A 286 13.69 6.36 -32.21
CA THR A 286 13.15 7.55 -32.87
C THR A 286 12.33 8.35 -31.86
N ALA A 287 12.82 9.55 -31.53
CA ALA A 287 12.13 10.51 -30.69
C ALA A 287 10.87 11.03 -31.40
N VAL A 288 9.70 10.85 -30.77
CA VAL A 288 8.46 11.51 -31.17
C VAL A 288 8.33 12.77 -30.33
N VAL A 289 8.54 13.91 -30.98
CA VAL A 289 8.24 15.25 -30.45
C VAL A 289 6.71 15.39 -30.42
N GLY A 290 6.12 15.23 -29.24
CA GLY A 290 4.71 15.46 -28.98
C GLY A 290 4.46 16.90 -28.50
N THR A 291 3.64 17.62 -29.23
CA THR A 291 3.15 18.98 -28.98
C THR A 291 2.78 19.27 -27.51
N MET A 292 3.37 20.34 -26.94
CA MET A 292 2.89 20.96 -25.70
C MET A 292 1.50 21.57 -25.93
N ALA A 293 0.45 20.88 -25.51
CA ALA A 293 -0.86 21.49 -25.37
C ALA A 293 -0.84 22.43 -24.16
N GLY A 294 -0.88 23.74 -24.43
CA GLY A 294 -1.01 24.77 -23.42
C GLY A 294 -2.27 24.56 -22.59
N ILE A 295 -2.12 24.70 -21.27
CA ILE A 295 -3.22 24.65 -20.30
C ILE A 295 -4.31 25.64 -20.75
N PRO A 296 -5.57 25.20 -20.93
CA PRO A 296 -6.66 26.09 -21.28
C PRO A 296 -6.81 27.20 -20.21
N PRO A 297 -6.96 28.49 -20.59
CA PRO A 297 -7.07 29.62 -19.66
C PRO A 297 -8.21 29.50 -18.63
N PHE A 298 -9.17 28.59 -18.86
CA PHE A 298 -10.30 28.36 -17.98
C PHE A 298 -9.91 27.81 -16.61
N LEU A 299 -8.83 27.01 -16.49
CA LEU A 299 -8.38 26.48 -15.18
C LEU A 299 -7.87 27.58 -14.24
N VAL A 300 -7.28 28.65 -14.79
CA VAL A 300 -6.85 29.83 -14.02
C VAL A 300 -8.05 30.63 -13.49
N LEU A 301 -9.15 30.67 -14.23
CA LEU A 301 -10.34 31.44 -13.85
C LEU A 301 -11.14 30.77 -12.73
N ILE A 302 -11.21 29.43 -12.67
CA ILE A 302 -11.91 28.71 -11.59
C ILE A 302 -11.20 28.92 -10.24
N TYR A 303 -9.87 29.03 -10.22
CA TYR A 303 -9.14 29.35 -8.99
C TYR A 303 -9.45 30.75 -8.43
N LYS A 304 -9.83 31.70 -9.31
CA LYS A 304 -10.01 33.13 -8.94
C LYS A 304 -11.44 33.49 -8.53
N PHE A 305 -12.46 32.69 -8.88
CA PHE A 305 -13.87 33.09 -8.73
C PHE A 305 -14.79 32.10 -8.00
N THR A 306 -14.26 31.00 -7.44
CA THR A 306 -15.02 30.07 -6.57
C THR A 306 -14.60 30.26 -5.10
N PRO A 307 -15.50 30.16 -4.09
CA PRO A 307 -15.15 30.30 -2.66
C PRO A 307 -14.06 29.33 -2.15
N VAL A 308 -13.73 28.32 -2.96
CA VAL A 308 -12.70 27.31 -2.74
C VAL A 308 -11.28 27.89 -2.77
N GLY A 309 -11.01 28.93 -3.57
CA GLY A 309 -9.68 29.56 -3.66
C GLY A 309 -9.23 30.22 -2.35
N THR A 310 -10.18 30.77 -1.58
CA THR A 310 -9.94 31.33 -0.24
C THR A 310 -9.71 30.27 0.83
N LEU A 311 -10.24 29.05 0.67
CA LEU A 311 -9.99 27.94 1.60
C LEU A 311 -8.53 27.47 1.51
N PHE A 312 -7.97 27.44 0.29
CA PHE A 312 -6.57 27.04 0.04
C PHE A 312 -5.55 28.19 0.15
N ARG A 313 -6.00 29.46 0.27
CA ARG A 313 -5.14 30.64 0.52
C ARG A 313 -5.00 30.99 2.01
N SER A 314 -5.43 30.10 2.90
CA SER A 314 -5.20 30.20 4.34
C SER A 314 -3.72 29.95 4.67
N LYS A 315 -2.96 31.05 4.74
CA LYS A 315 -1.65 31.21 5.44
C LYS A 315 -0.64 30.07 5.28
N ASN A 316 -0.07 29.96 4.08
CA ASN A 316 1.14 29.18 3.83
C ASN A 316 2.42 29.88 4.37
N LYS A 317 2.51 30.07 5.69
CA LYS A 317 3.73 30.50 6.40
C LYS A 317 3.98 29.81 7.76
N LYS A 318 3.22 28.77 8.11
CA LYS A 318 3.50 27.91 9.28
C LYS A 318 3.12 26.46 8.95
N GLY A 319 4.01 25.75 8.25
CA GLY A 319 3.80 24.37 7.85
C GLY A 319 5.12 23.63 7.65
N ILE A 320 6.09 23.80 8.56
CA ILE A 320 7.30 22.96 8.63
C ILE A 320 7.31 22.11 9.91
N ASN A 321 6.36 22.30 10.85
CA ASN A 321 6.44 21.67 12.18
C ASN A 321 5.32 20.66 12.51
N ALA A 322 4.48 20.26 11.55
CA ALA A 322 3.34 19.36 11.82
C ALA A 322 3.70 17.87 11.93
N PHE A 323 4.94 17.48 11.62
CA PHE A 323 5.40 16.08 11.67
C PHE A 323 6.56 15.84 12.64
N ASN A 324 7.12 16.88 13.26
CA ASN A 324 8.25 16.70 14.18
C ASN A 324 7.83 16.09 15.54
N HIS A 325 6.54 16.13 15.88
CA HIS A 325 6.01 15.50 17.10
C HIS A 325 5.42 14.10 16.87
N LEU A 326 5.29 13.65 15.61
CA LEU A 326 4.76 12.32 15.32
C LEU A 326 5.78 11.22 15.61
N ASP A 327 7.08 11.48 15.46
CA ASP A 327 8.13 10.56 15.88
C ASP A 327 8.10 10.37 17.41
N GLU A 328 7.88 11.45 18.18
CA GLU A 328 7.80 11.41 19.65
C GLU A 328 6.51 10.72 20.14
N GLU A 329 5.38 10.91 19.47
CA GLU A 329 4.11 10.25 19.82
C GLU A 329 4.11 8.76 19.43
N ILE A 330 4.72 8.40 18.30
CA ILE A 330 4.91 6.99 17.90
C ILE A 330 5.94 6.28 18.79
N GLU A 331 7.03 6.96 19.18
CA GLU A 331 7.97 6.46 20.20
C GLU A 331 7.30 6.32 21.58
N ASN A 332 6.36 7.20 21.95
CA ASN A 332 5.64 7.05 23.22
C ASN A 332 4.61 5.92 23.20
N GLU A 333 3.92 5.66 22.08
CA GLU A 333 2.93 4.59 21.98
C GLU A 333 3.54 3.18 21.78
N LEU A 334 4.71 3.06 21.14
CA LEU A 334 5.38 1.76 20.95
C LEU A 334 6.10 1.25 22.21
N PHE A 335 6.47 2.12 23.15
CA PHE A 335 7.34 1.78 24.29
C PHE A 335 6.61 1.61 25.63
N TYR A 336 5.34 2.00 25.78
CA TYR A 336 4.60 1.85 27.05
C TYR A 336 3.82 0.53 27.23
N GLY A 337 4.08 -0.46 26.38
CA GLY A 337 3.36 -1.73 26.36
C GLY A 337 3.95 -2.88 27.18
N ARG A 338 4.78 -2.67 28.22
CA ARG A 338 5.15 -3.74 29.17
C ARG A 338 5.88 -3.21 30.40
N HIS A 339 5.24 -3.14 31.56
CA HIS A 339 5.89 -3.39 32.87
C HIS A 339 4.84 -4.02 33.80
N GLY A 340 4.94 -5.34 33.97
CA GLY A 340 4.23 -6.07 35.01
C GLY A 340 5.01 -5.97 36.32
N ASN A 341 4.28 -5.71 37.39
CA ASN A 341 4.59 -5.97 38.81
C ASN A 341 5.85 -5.30 39.38
N ALA A 342 5.66 -4.10 39.93
CA ALA A 342 6.38 -3.66 41.12
C ALA A 342 5.38 -2.98 42.08
N THR A 343 5.16 -3.58 43.23
CA THR A 343 4.44 -3.00 44.37
C THR A 343 5.27 -1.83 44.91
N THR A 344 4.84 -0.60 44.66
CA THR A 344 5.40 0.60 45.30
C THR A 344 4.33 1.30 46.12
N ASN A 345 4.43 1.19 47.45
CA ASN A 345 3.64 1.96 48.40
C ASN A 345 3.92 3.45 48.24
N PHE A 346 2.88 4.26 48.00
CA PHE A 346 2.98 5.72 48.02
C PHE A 346 2.30 6.25 49.28
N SER A 347 3.08 6.87 50.17
CA SER A 347 2.56 7.74 51.23
C SER A 347 2.39 9.16 50.66
N PRO A 348 1.26 9.85 50.87
CA PRO A 348 1.12 11.23 50.39
C PRO A 348 1.64 12.23 51.43
N GLU A 349 2.73 12.93 51.11
CA GLU A 349 3.11 14.15 51.81
C GLU A 349 2.13 15.27 51.44
N ARG A 350 1.55 15.92 52.46
CA ARG A 350 0.67 17.08 52.33
C ARG A 350 1.50 18.36 52.33
N TYR A 351 1.39 19.16 51.28
CA TYR A 351 1.90 20.54 51.26
C TYR A 351 0.78 21.50 51.70
N ASN A 352 1.04 22.25 52.77
CA ASN A 352 0.19 23.35 53.24
C ASN A 352 0.58 24.63 52.50
N VAL A 353 -0.36 25.25 51.80
CA VAL A 353 -0.21 26.60 51.23
C VAL A 353 -0.96 27.58 52.11
N ALA A 354 -0.23 28.46 52.79
CA ALA A 354 -0.79 29.59 53.54
C ALA A 354 -0.90 30.82 52.62
N TYR A 355 -2.06 31.46 52.60
CA TYR A 355 -2.26 32.75 51.94
C TYR A 355 -1.92 33.89 52.92
N GLY A 356 -1.08 34.83 52.49
CA GLY A 356 -0.84 36.10 53.19
C GLY A 356 -1.97 37.12 52.96
N PRO A 357 -2.13 38.11 53.85
CA PRO A 357 -3.31 38.99 53.89
C PRO A 357 -3.26 40.12 52.86
N VAL A 358 -4.46 40.65 52.57
CA VAL A 358 -4.86 41.60 51.51
C VAL A 358 -4.21 42.97 51.64
#